data_AF-A0A6J1VWP9-F1
#
_entry.id   AF-A0A6J1VWP9-F1
#
_cell.length_a   1.000
_cell.length_b   1.000
_cell.length_c   1.000
_cell.angle_alpha   90.00
_cell.angle_beta   90.00
_cell.angle_gamma   90.00
#
_symmetry.space_group_name_H-M   'P 1'
#
loop_
_entity.id
_entity.type
_entity.pdbx_description
1 polymer ?
#
loop_
_entity_poly.entity_id
_entity_poly.type
_entity_poly.pdbx_seq_one_letter_code
_entity_poly.pdbx_strand_id
1 'polypeptide(L)'
;LLQCLIFLDDPQAVSDILEKLVKEDNLLMAYQICFDLYESASQQFLSSVIQNLRSVGTPIASVPGSTNTGTVPGSEKEGEMMETEEKKGSPVASVKSAQTSPGTKDQIPKMIKILSGEMAIELHLQFLIRNNNTDLMILKNTKDAVRNSVCHTATVIANSFMHCGTTSDQFLRDNLEWLARATNWAKFTATASLGVIHKGHEKEALQLMATYLPKDTSPGSAYQEGGGLYALGLIHANHGGDIIDYLLNQLKNASNDVRATPHG
;
A
#
# COMPACT_ATOMS: atom_id res chain seq x y z
N LEU A 1 25.95 -8.37 -6.55
CA LEU A 1 25.05 -8.60 -7.70
C LEU A 1 23.80 -7.71 -7.60
N LEU A 2 23.01 -7.78 -6.51
CA LEU A 2 21.83 -6.93 -6.30
C LEU A 2 22.13 -5.42 -6.28
N GLN A 3 23.19 -4.98 -5.60
CA GLN A 3 23.63 -3.57 -5.68
C GLN A 3 23.96 -3.15 -7.11
N CYS A 4 24.53 -4.04 -7.93
CA CYS A 4 24.78 -3.74 -9.34
C CYS A 4 23.47 -3.70 -10.14
N LEU A 5 22.52 -4.60 -9.90
CA LEU A 5 21.23 -4.62 -10.59
C LEU A 5 20.36 -3.40 -10.25
N ILE A 6 20.38 -2.95 -8.99
CA ILE A 6 19.71 -1.70 -8.57
C ILE A 6 20.43 -0.49 -9.18
N PHE A 7 21.77 -0.50 -9.24
CA PHE A 7 22.53 0.61 -9.81
C PHE A 7 22.46 0.67 -11.35
N LEU A 8 22.21 -0.46 -12.00
CA LEU A 8 22.00 -0.57 -13.44
C LEU A 8 20.56 -0.23 -13.86
N ASP A 9 19.63 -0.10 -12.89
CA ASP A 9 18.21 0.26 -13.10
C ASP A 9 17.53 -0.55 -14.22
N ASP A 10 17.85 -1.85 -14.32
CA ASP A 10 17.32 -2.76 -15.34
C ASP A 10 16.29 -3.74 -14.75
N PRO A 11 14.98 -3.40 -14.80
CA PRO A 11 13.92 -4.26 -14.26
C PRO A 11 13.69 -5.52 -15.11
N GLN A 12 14.10 -5.52 -16.39
CA GLN A 12 13.94 -6.68 -17.25
C GLN A 12 14.96 -7.76 -16.88
N ALA A 13 16.23 -7.38 -16.72
CA ALA A 13 17.28 -8.31 -16.31
C ALA A 13 16.97 -9.01 -14.97
N VAL A 14 16.40 -8.27 -14.00
CA VAL A 14 15.97 -8.85 -12.72
C VAL A 14 14.83 -9.87 -12.93
N SER A 15 13.85 -9.53 -13.78
CA SER A 15 12.73 -10.42 -14.08
C SER A 15 13.19 -11.72 -14.76
N ASP A 16 14.14 -11.62 -15.69
CA ASP A 16 14.72 -12.77 -16.40
C ASP A 16 15.52 -13.67 -15.44
N ILE A 17 16.28 -13.08 -14.50
CA ILE A 17 17.00 -13.83 -13.46
C ILE A 17 16.01 -14.56 -12.55
N LEU A 18 14.96 -13.87 -12.10
CA LEU A 18 13.92 -14.47 -11.26
C LEU A 18 13.21 -15.62 -11.99
N GLU A 19 12.88 -15.46 -13.27
CA GLU A 19 12.28 -16.52 -14.08
C GLU A 19 13.23 -17.72 -14.22
N LYS A 20 14.51 -17.47 -14.48
CA LYS A 20 15.53 -18.52 -14.57
C LYS A 20 15.63 -19.32 -13.26
N LEU A 21 15.63 -18.64 -12.12
CA LEU A 21 15.69 -19.29 -10.81
C LEU A 21 14.45 -20.14 -10.53
N VAL A 22 13.26 -19.71 -10.97
CA VAL A 22 12.03 -20.52 -10.86
C VAL A 22 12.10 -21.74 -11.80
N LYS A 23 12.64 -21.61 -13.02
CA LYS A 23 12.85 -22.73 -13.94
C LYS A 23 13.85 -23.76 -13.40
N GLU A 24 14.85 -23.31 -12.65
CA GLU A 24 15.87 -24.15 -11.99
C GLU A 24 15.42 -24.70 -10.62
N ASP A 25 14.16 -24.47 -10.21
CA ASP A 25 13.58 -24.84 -8.91
C ASP A 25 14.35 -24.28 -7.68
N ASN A 26 15.09 -23.20 -7.87
CA ASN A 26 15.86 -22.54 -6.81
C ASN A 26 15.04 -21.43 -6.13
N LEU A 27 13.92 -21.83 -5.53
CA LEU A 27 12.93 -20.91 -4.96
C LEU A 27 13.46 -20.09 -3.78
N LEU A 28 14.34 -20.66 -2.97
CA LEU A 28 14.89 -19.98 -1.80
C LEU A 28 15.73 -18.76 -2.21
N MET A 29 16.58 -18.90 -3.23
CA MET A 29 17.35 -17.78 -3.75
C MET A 29 16.43 -16.73 -4.41
N ALA A 30 15.40 -17.18 -5.14
CA ALA A 30 14.43 -16.26 -5.74
C ALA A 30 13.71 -15.42 -4.67
N TYR A 31 13.26 -16.04 -3.57
CA TYR A 31 12.61 -15.31 -2.48
C TYR A 31 13.56 -14.37 -1.74
N GLN A 32 14.81 -14.77 -1.49
CA GLN A 32 15.79 -13.88 -0.88
C GLN A 32 16.02 -12.63 -1.74
N ILE A 33 16.16 -12.80 -3.06
CA ILE A 33 16.31 -11.68 -3.99
C ILE A 33 15.08 -10.78 -3.96
N CYS A 34 13.86 -11.34 -3.88
CA CYS A 34 12.64 -10.55 -3.76
C CYS A 34 12.60 -9.70 -2.48
N PHE A 35 13.00 -10.27 -1.33
CA PHE A 35 13.06 -9.52 -0.07
C PHE A 35 14.12 -8.43 -0.10
N ASP A 36 15.33 -8.75 -0.57
CA ASP A 36 16.43 -7.78 -0.69
C ASP A 36 16.05 -6.64 -1.64
N LEU A 37 15.35 -6.96 -2.74
CA LEU A 37 14.89 -5.96 -3.70
C LEU A 37 13.82 -5.05 -3.10
N TYR A 38 12.87 -5.61 -2.35
CA TYR A 38 11.86 -4.82 -1.65
C TYR A 38 12.47 -3.83 -0.65
N GLU A 39 13.53 -4.23 0.07
CA GLU A 39 14.19 -3.37 1.04
C GLU A 39 15.07 -2.27 0.41
N SER A 40 15.71 -2.58 -0.73
CA SER A 40 16.79 -1.74 -1.28
C SER A 40 16.42 -0.96 -2.55
N ALA A 41 15.41 -1.40 -3.32
CA ALA A 41 15.05 -0.79 -4.59
C ALA A 41 14.02 0.33 -4.45
N SER A 42 13.87 1.14 -5.50
CA SER A 42 12.84 2.20 -5.55
C SER A 42 11.44 1.62 -5.82
N GLN A 43 10.39 2.33 -5.39
CA GLN A 43 9.01 1.91 -5.66
C GLN A 43 8.69 1.82 -7.16
N GLN A 44 9.31 2.69 -7.97
CA GLN A 44 9.15 2.65 -9.42
C GLN A 44 9.76 1.37 -10.00
N PHE A 45 10.97 1.02 -9.56
CA PHE A 45 11.65 -0.20 -9.98
C PHE A 45 10.85 -1.46 -9.61
N LEU A 46 10.39 -1.54 -8.36
CA LEU A 46 9.58 -2.66 -7.87
C LEU A 46 8.27 -2.80 -8.66
N SER A 47 7.60 -1.69 -8.97
CA SER A 47 6.38 -1.71 -9.79
C SER A 47 6.64 -2.26 -11.20
N SER A 48 7.74 -1.84 -11.84
CA SER A 48 8.14 -2.36 -13.16
C SER A 48 8.47 -3.86 -13.12
N VAL A 49 9.21 -4.32 -12.11
CA VAL A 49 9.51 -5.77 -11.95
C VAL A 49 8.23 -6.58 -11.72
N ILE A 50 7.30 -6.08 -10.89
CA ILE A 50 6.00 -6.73 -10.66
C ILE A 50 5.19 -6.82 -11.97
N GLN A 51 5.18 -5.77 -12.78
CA GLN A 51 4.50 -5.77 -14.08
C GLN A 51 5.11 -6.79 -15.06
N ASN A 52 6.43 -6.87 -15.12
CA ASN A 52 7.14 -7.84 -15.96
C ASN A 52 6.89 -9.28 -15.51
N LEU A 53 6.88 -9.55 -14.21
CA LEU A 53 6.55 -10.90 -13.70
C LEU A 53 5.09 -11.29 -13.99
N ARG A 54 4.16 -10.31 -14.03
CA ARG A 54 2.76 -10.55 -14.41
C ARG A 54 2.61 -10.87 -15.90
N SER A 55 3.32 -10.16 -16.78
CA SER A 55 3.24 -10.40 -18.23
C SER A 55 3.82 -11.75 -18.65
N VAL A 56 4.81 -12.26 -17.93
CA VAL A 56 5.38 -13.61 -18.13
C VAL A 56 4.41 -14.73 -17.73
N GLY A 57 3.53 -14.48 -16.74
CA GLY A 57 2.56 -15.48 -16.24
C GLY A 57 1.29 -15.64 -17.08
N THR A 58 1.01 -14.70 -17.98
CA THR A 58 -0.17 -14.73 -18.88
C THR A 58 0.28 -14.69 -20.33
N PRO A 59 -0.10 -15.67 -21.19
CA PRO A 59 0.08 -15.52 -22.62
C PRO A 59 -0.90 -14.43 -23.11
N ILE A 60 -0.45 -13.18 -23.15
CA ILE A 60 -1.21 -12.11 -23.80
C ILE A 60 -0.86 -12.20 -25.29
N ALA A 61 -1.91 -12.45 -26.09
CA ALA A 61 -1.87 -12.36 -27.54
C ALA A 61 -1.21 -11.03 -27.95
N SER A 62 -0.05 -11.14 -28.59
CA SER A 62 0.59 -10.02 -29.27
C SER A 62 -0.36 -9.48 -30.34
N VAL A 63 -0.86 -8.25 -30.18
CA VAL A 63 -1.38 -7.47 -31.30
C VAL A 63 -0.34 -6.39 -31.63
N PRO A 64 0.19 -6.33 -32.87
CA PRO A 64 1.20 -5.35 -33.24
C PRO A 64 0.58 -3.99 -33.61
N GLY A 65 1.05 -2.93 -32.93
CA GLY A 65 1.31 -1.55 -33.39
C GLY A 65 0.23 -0.74 -34.13
N SER A 66 -0.06 0.48 -33.63
CA SER A 66 0.16 1.74 -34.38
C SER A 66 -0.19 2.99 -33.55
N THR A 67 0.62 4.03 -33.72
CA THR A 67 0.49 5.39 -33.19
C THR A 67 -0.59 6.25 -33.91
N ASN A 68 -1.23 7.11 -33.10
CA ASN A 68 -1.79 8.45 -33.38
C ASN A 68 -3.16 8.69 -34.08
N THR A 69 -3.91 9.60 -33.39
CA THR A 69 -4.91 10.60 -33.82
C THR A 69 -6.34 10.21 -34.24
N GLY A 70 -7.31 10.65 -33.43
CA GLY A 70 -8.44 11.51 -33.86
C GLY A 70 -9.69 10.88 -34.50
N THR A 71 -10.85 11.26 -33.94
CA THR A 71 -12.24 11.28 -34.50
C THR A 71 -13.09 9.98 -34.55
N VAL A 72 -14.18 10.02 -33.77
CA VAL A 72 -15.45 9.24 -33.81
C VAL A 72 -16.21 9.50 -35.13
N PRO A 73 -17.20 8.67 -35.62
CA PRO A 73 -18.34 8.11 -34.85
C PRO A 73 -18.98 6.75 -35.30
N GLY A 74 -19.87 6.19 -34.44
CA GLY A 74 -21.04 5.31 -34.75
C GLY A 74 -20.77 3.89 -35.31
N SER A 75 -21.52 2.81 -35.05
CA SER A 75 -22.86 2.54 -34.51
C SER A 75 -23.03 1.01 -34.34
N GLU A 76 -23.69 0.56 -33.25
CA GLU A 76 -24.66 -0.56 -33.07
C GLU A 76 -24.43 -1.90 -33.85
N LYS A 77 -24.17 -3.05 -33.18
CA LYS A 77 -25.13 -4.08 -32.67
C LYS A 77 -26.07 -4.66 -33.76
N GLU A 78 -26.45 -5.94 -33.85
CA GLU A 78 -26.20 -7.25 -33.22
C GLU A 78 -27.00 -8.26 -34.08
N GLY A 79 -26.60 -9.54 -34.17
CA GLY A 79 -27.47 -10.67 -34.60
C GLY A 79 -26.77 -11.69 -35.52
N GLU A 80 -26.30 -12.85 -35.04
CA GLU A 80 -26.96 -14.12 -34.64
C GLU A 80 -27.08 -15.20 -35.75
N MET A 81 -26.75 -16.44 -35.36
CA MET A 81 -27.12 -17.78 -35.91
C MET A 81 -26.15 -18.60 -36.80
N MET A 82 -25.54 -19.59 -36.12
CA MET A 82 -25.45 -21.06 -36.35
C MET A 82 -24.98 -21.74 -37.66
N GLU A 83 -23.96 -22.59 -37.45
CA GLU A 83 -23.69 -23.99 -37.90
C GLU A 83 -23.75 -24.42 -39.38
N THR A 84 -22.67 -25.00 -39.92
CA THR A 84 -22.38 -26.47 -39.96
C THR A 84 -21.06 -26.80 -40.69
N GLU A 85 -20.57 -28.02 -40.44
CA GLU A 85 -19.33 -28.74 -40.83
C GLU A 85 -19.00 -28.76 -42.36
N GLU A 86 -17.87 -29.24 -42.93
CA GLU A 86 -16.87 -30.26 -42.57
C GLU A 86 -15.68 -30.24 -43.59
N LYS A 87 -14.55 -30.87 -43.21
CA LYS A 87 -13.52 -31.58 -44.01
C LYS A 87 -12.22 -30.93 -44.56
N LYS A 88 -11.12 -31.52 -44.01
CA LYS A 88 -9.91 -32.14 -44.63
C LYS A 88 -8.64 -31.31 -44.92
N GLY A 89 -7.54 -31.76 -44.27
CA GLY A 89 -6.18 -31.74 -44.86
C GLY A 89 -5.02 -31.49 -43.88
N SER A 90 -4.40 -32.55 -43.35
CA SER A 90 -3.06 -32.53 -42.71
C SER A 90 -1.95 -32.28 -43.76
N PRO A 91 -0.63 -32.12 -43.43
CA PRO A 91 0.07 -32.17 -42.13
C PRO A 91 1.10 -31.01 -41.93
N VAL A 92 1.87 -31.09 -40.84
CA VAL A 92 3.30 -30.69 -40.66
C VAL A 92 3.57 -29.78 -39.45
N ALA A 93 4.48 -30.28 -38.59
CA ALA A 93 5.27 -29.60 -37.57
C ALA A 93 4.57 -29.09 -36.30
N SER A 94 4.14 -30.02 -35.45
CA SER A 94 4.04 -29.80 -34.01
C SER A 94 5.42 -29.58 -33.41
N VAL A 95 5.85 -28.31 -33.39
CA VAL A 95 6.92 -27.84 -32.51
C VAL A 95 6.49 -28.14 -31.09
N LYS A 96 7.28 -28.96 -30.39
CA LYS A 96 7.11 -29.33 -28.99
C LYS A 96 6.92 -28.07 -28.15
N SER A 97 5.70 -27.86 -27.66
CA SER A 97 5.46 -27.00 -26.51
C SER A 97 6.26 -27.57 -25.35
N ALA A 98 7.23 -26.78 -24.88
CA ALA A 98 7.92 -27.07 -23.64
C ALA A 98 6.86 -27.16 -22.54
N GLN A 99 6.74 -28.36 -21.97
CA GLN A 99 5.90 -28.64 -20.82
C GLN A 99 6.32 -27.71 -19.68
N THR A 100 5.50 -26.69 -19.41
CA THR A 100 5.57 -25.93 -18.17
C THR A 100 5.04 -26.85 -17.08
N SER A 101 5.91 -27.22 -16.14
CA SER A 101 5.53 -28.00 -14.97
C SER A 101 4.44 -27.22 -14.19
N PRO A 102 3.40 -27.90 -13.68
CA PRO A 102 2.30 -27.26 -12.94
C PRO A 102 2.78 -26.44 -11.72
N GLY A 103 3.95 -26.76 -11.16
CA GLY A 103 4.51 -26.09 -9.98
C GLY A 103 5.12 -24.69 -10.22
N THR A 104 5.41 -24.31 -11.47
CA THR A 104 6.01 -22.99 -11.80
C THR A 104 5.01 -21.85 -11.67
N LYS A 105 3.72 -22.11 -11.97
CA LYS A 105 2.67 -21.08 -11.97
C LYS A 105 2.30 -20.59 -10.56
N ASP A 106 2.52 -21.40 -9.54
CA ASP A 106 2.19 -21.06 -8.14
C ASP A 106 3.26 -20.18 -7.46
N GLN A 107 4.46 -20.07 -8.05
CA GLN A 107 5.58 -19.34 -7.44
C GLN A 107 5.59 -17.86 -7.79
N ILE A 108 5.16 -17.51 -9.02
CA ILE A 108 5.08 -16.13 -9.49
C ILE A 108 4.16 -15.27 -8.59
N PRO A 109 2.94 -15.71 -8.22
CA PRO A 109 2.08 -14.95 -7.29
C PRO A 109 2.73 -14.73 -5.91
N LYS A 110 3.48 -15.71 -5.40
CA LYS A 110 4.19 -15.58 -4.11
C LYS A 110 5.31 -14.54 -4.18
N MET A 111 6.08 -14.54 -5.27
CA MET A 111 7.12 -13.54 -5.50
C MET A 111 6.54 -12.14 -5.65
N ILE A 112 5.42 -12.00 -6.37
CA ILE A 112 4.67 -10.73 -6.46
C ILE A 112 4.22 -10.27 -5.06
N LYS A 113 3.74 -11.17 -4.20
CA LYS A 113 3.33 -10.84 -2.83
C LYS A 113 4.50 -10.39 -1.93
N ILE A 114 5.69 -10.92 -2.16
CA ILE A 114 6.90 -10.47 -1.44
C ILE A 114 7.32 -9.09 -1.96
N LEU A 115 7.39 -8.92 -3.28
CA LEU A 115 7.78 -7.66 -3.93
C LEU A 115 6.79 -6.51 -3.68
N SER A 116 5.50 -6.82 -3.48
CA SER A 116 4.49 -5.82 -3.11
C SER A 116 4.61 -5.33 -1.67
N GLY A 117 5.45 -5.96 -0.84
CA GLY A 117 5.65 -5.56 0.55
C GLY A 117 4.61 -6.10 1.54
N GLU A 118 3.47 -6.64 1.08
CA GLU A 118 2.37 -7.09 1.96
C GLU A 118 2.88 -8.09 3.01
N MET A 119 3.69 -9.06 2.58
CA MET A 119 4.28 -10.06 3.48
C MET A 119 5.27 -9.44 4.47
N ALA A 120 6.13 -8.52 4.01
CA ALA A 120 7.15 -7.90 4.84
C ALA A 120 6.52 -7.01 5.92
N ILE A 121 5.49 -6.23 5.55
CA ILE A 121 4.74 -5.38 6.46
C ILE A 121 4.01 -6.23 7.51
N GLU A 122 3.31 -7.29 7.09
CA GLU A 122 2.57 -8.17 7.99
C GLU A 122 3.49 -8.86 9.00
N LEU A 123 4.63 -9.39 8.55
CA LEU A 123 5.62 -10.00 9.44
C LEU A 123 6.22 -8.98 10.41
N HIS A 124 6.56 -7.78 9.92
CA HIS A 124 7.09 -6.71 10.78
C HIS A 124 6.06 -6.26 11.82
N LEU A 125 4.80 -6.10 11.44
CA LEU A 125 3.69 -5.76 12.32
C LEU A 125 3.50 -6.83 13.40
N GLN A 126 3.46 -8.11 13.02
CA GLN A 126 3.36 -9.22 13.98
C GLN A 126 4.54 -9.25 14.96
N PHE A 127 5.76 -8.98 14.48
CA PHE A 127 6.93 -8.87 15.33
C PHE A 127 6.79 -7.73 16.34
N LEU A 128 6.41 -6.53 15.89
CA LEU A 128 6.27 -5.37 16.76
C LEU A 128 5.14 -5.53 17.80
N ILE A 129 4.00 -6.11 17.41
CA ILE A 129 2.90 -6.39 18.32
C ILE A 129 3.35 -7.35 19.44
N ARG A 130 4.07 -8.42 19.09
CA ARG A 130 4.51 -9.44 20.06
C ARG A 130 5.69 -9.00 20.90
N ASN A 131 6.57 -8.17 20.36
CA ASN A 131 7.79 -7.72 21.02
C ASN A 131 7.72 -6.25 21.48
N ASN A 132 6.54 -5.83 21.94
CA ASN A 132 6.32 -4.51 22.49
C ASN A 132 6.84 -4.43 23.95
N ASN A 133 7.98 -3.77 24.15
CA ASN A 133 8.62 -3.60 25.46
C ASN A 133 8.49 -2.16 25.99
N THR A 134 7.37 -1.49 25.69
CA THR A 134 7.10 -0.11 26.14
C THR A 134 6.70 -0.06 27.61
N ASP A 135 7.12 0.98 28.32
CA ASP A 135 6.75 1.23 29.72
C ASP A 135 5.76 2.40 29.82
N LEU A 136 4.51 2.08 30.17
CA LEU A 136 3.45 3.07 30.37
C LEU A 136 3.72 4.01 31.56
N MET A 137 4.59 3.65 32.50
CA MET A 137 4.94 4.50 33.64
C MET A 137 5.69 5.76 33.20
N ILE A 138 6.55 5.65 32.18
CA ILE A 138 7.26 6.80 31.59
C ILE A 138 6.23 7.79 31.02
N LEU A 139 5.22 7.28 30.32
CA LEU A 139 4.16 8.10 29.74
C LEU A 139 3.27 8.76 30.80
N LYS A 140 2.92 8.04 31.87
CA LYS A 140 2.19 8.60 33.02
C LYS A 140 2.96 9.75 33.67
N ASN A 141 4.24 9.53 33.99
CA ASN A 141 5.09 10.56 34.58
C ASN A 141 5.25 11.78 33.66
N THR A 142 5.39 11.55 32.35
CA THR A 142 5.49 12.63 31.36
C THR A 142 4.19 13.44 31.30
N LYS A 143 3.04 12.77 31.25
CA LYS A 143 1.72 13.40 31.28
C LYS A 143 1.50 14.22 32.56
N ASP A 144 1.89 13.70 33.72
CA ASP A 144 1.69 14.39 35.01
C ASP A 144 2.58 15.63 35.14
N ALA A 145 3.73 15.67 34.46
CA ALA A 145 4.59 16.83 34.38
C ALA A 145 4.09 17.92 33.40
N VAL A 146 3.17 17.58 32.48
CA VAL A 146 2.68 18.46 31.42
C VAL A 146 1.65 19.46 31.95
N ARG A 147 1.95 20.76 31.83
CA ARG A 147 1.03 21.85 32.21
C ARG A 147 0.52 22.71 31.04
N ASN A 148 1.22 22.70 29.90
CA ASN A 148 0.94 23.58 28.76
C ASN A 148 0.60 22.78 27.48
N SER A 149 -0.09 23.43 26.54
CA SER A 149 -0.55 22.82 25.27
C SER A 149 0.58 22.27 24.39
N VAL A 150 1.77 22.89 24.39
CA VAL A 150 2.94 22.38 23.66
C VAL A 150 3.37 21.01 24.20
N CYS A 151 3.35 20.85 25.52
CA CYS A 151 3.72 19.61 26.18
C CYS A 151 2.66 18.51 25.96
N HIS A 152 1.39 18.87 25.74
CA HIS A 152 0.37 17.90 25.31
C HIS A 152 0.75 17.28 23.96
N THR A 153 1.05 18.10 22.96
CA THR A 153 1.49 17.62 21.64
C THR A 153 2.77 16.77 21.75
N ALA A 154 3.75 17.23 22.54
CA ALA A 154 4.99 16.48 22.76
C ALA A 154 4.73 15.09 23.36
N THR A 155 3.83 14.98 24.34
CA THR A 155 3.49 13.71 24.99
C THR A 155 2.80 12.76 24.02
N VAL A 156 1.88 13.25 23.19
CA VAL A 156 1.16 12.42 22.22
C VAL A 156 2.09 11.95 21.10
N ILE A 157 3.02 12.79 20.63
CA ILE A 157 4.06 12.38 19.66
C ILE A 157 5.04 11.39 20.30
N ALA A 158 5.48 11.62 21.53
CA ALA A 158 6.37 10.68 22.22
C ALA A 158 5.73 9.31 22.36
N ASN A 159 4.46 9.26 22.77
CA ASN A 159 3.65 8.05 22.79
C ASN A 159 3.59 7.37 21.41
N SER A 160 3.34 8.14 20.35
CA SER A 160 3.19 7.57 19.01
C SER A 160 4.49 6.98 18.46
N PHE A 161 5.64 7.57 18.78
CA PHE A 161 6.95 7.01 18.44
C PHE A 161 7.28 5.76 19.24
N MET A 162 6.99 5.74 20.55
CA MET A 162 7.19 4.56 21.38
C MET A 162 6.34 3.37 20.92
N HIS A 163 5.12 3.64 20.43
CA HIS A 163 4.16 2.61 20.02
C HIS A 163 4.04 2.44 18.49
N CYS A 164 4.97 2.98 17.71
CA CYS A 164 4.92 2.94 16.25
C CYS A 164 4.81 1.50 15.71
N GLY A 165 3.76 1.22 14.94
CA GLY A 165 3.52 -0.12 14.37
C GLY A 165 3.22 -1.22 15.38
N THR A 166 2.92 -0.89 16.64
CA THR A 166 2.55 -1.87 17.67
C THR A 166 1.04 -2.03 17.82
N THR A 167 0.24 -1.17 17.18
CA THR A 167 -1.23 -1.06 17.34
C THR A 167 -1.72 -0.84 18.78
N SER A 168 -0.80 -0.58 19.72
CA SER A 168 -1.10 -0.38 21.12
C SER A 168 -1.45 1.08 21.37
N ASP A 169 -2.73 1.40 21.35
CA ASP A 169 -3.28 2.73 21.65
C ASP A 169 -3.84 2.86 23.09
N GLN A 170 -3.51 1.92 23.99
CA GLN A 170 -4.02 1.86 25.35
C GLN A 170 -3.84 3.18 26.12
N PHE A 171 -2.66 3.80 26.02
CA PHE A 171 -2.42 5.10 26.65
C PHE A 171 -3.41 6.17 26.19
N LEU A 172 -3.80 6.18 24.92
CA LEU A 172 -4.77 7.16 24.42
C LEU A 172 -6.18 6.86 24.95
N ARG A 173 -6.57 5.58 24.98
CA ARG A 173 -7.87 5.13 25.51
C ARG A 173 -8.04 5.45 26.99
N ASP A 174 -6.98 5.27 27.79
CA ASP A 174 -6.98 5.58 29.22
C ASP A 174 -7.06 7.09 29.51
N ASN A 175 -6.74 7.93 28.52
CA ASN A 175 -6.59 9.37 28.68
C ASN A 175 -7.50 10.18 27.73
N LEU A 176 -8.65 9.61 27.32
CA LEU A 176 -9.58 10.26 26.38
C LEU A 176 -10.04 11.65 26.84
N GLU A 177 -10.36 11.81 28.13
CA GLU A 177 -10.79 13.12 28.67
C GLU A 177 -9.66 14.16 28.57
N TRP A 178 -8.42 13.74 28.78
CA TRP A 178 -7.25 14.61 28.64
C TRP A 178 -7.01 14.99 27.18
N LEU A 179 -7.11 14.03 26.25
CA LEU A 179 -7.01 14.28 24.81
C LEU A 179 -8.13 15.19 24.27
N ALA A 180 -9.34 15.07 24.82
CA ALA A 180 -10.49 15.89 24.42
C ALA A 180 -10.30 17.38 24.72
N ARG A 181 -9.40 17.73 25.67
CA ARG A 181 -9.04 19.12 25.99
C ARG A 181 -8.12 19.77 24.96
N ALA A 182 -7.51 18.99 24.07
CA ALA A 182 -6.72 19.54 22.96
C ALA A 182 -7.58 20.44 22.07
N THR A 183 -7.00 21.48 21.49
CA THR A 183 -7.69 22.40 20.55
C THR A 183 -6.86 22.64 19.30
N ASN A 184 -7.52 22.98 18.18
CA ASN A 184 -6.88 23.32 16.90
C ASN A 184 -5.87 22.24 16.45
N TRP A 185 -4.62 22.64 16.18
CA TRP A 185 -3.52 21.77 15.76
C TRP A 185 -3.19 20.65 16.75
N ALA A 186 -3.44 20.83 18.06
CA ALA A 186 -3.22 19.75 19.02
C ALA A 186 -4.21 18.58 18.80
N LYS A 187 -5.45 18.85 18.36
CA LYS A 187 -6.41 17.79 17.95
C LYS A 187 -5.96 17.11 16.67
N PHE A 188 -5.49 17.89 15.69
CA PHE A 188 -4.92 17.36 14.46
C PHE A 188 -3.77 16.39 14.78
N THR A 189 -2.79 16.84 15.56
CA THR A 189 -1.62 16.00 15.90
C THR A 189 -2.00 14.78 16.73
N ALA A 190 -2.97 14.90 17.64
CA ALA A 190 -3.44 13.75 18.39
C ALA A 190 -4.06 12.67 17.49
N THR A 191 -4.85 13.09 16.50
CA THR A 191 -5.46 12.18 15.53
C THR A 191 -4.42 11.61 14.56
N ALA A 192 -3.51 12.46 14.06
CA ALA A 192 -2.39 12.06 13.20
C ALA A 192 -1.50 11.01 13.88
N SER A 193 -1.26 11.14 15.18
CA SER A 193 -0.45 10.23 15.98
C SER A 193 -1.04 8.82 16.06
N LEU A 194 -2.35 8.66 15.90
CA LEU A 194 -2.98 7.35 15.82
C LEU A 194 -2.52 6.58 14.57
N GLY A 195 -2.26 7.28 13.46
CA GLY A 195 -1.71 6.70 12.24
C GLY A 195 -0.29 6.16 12.41
N VAL A 196 0.54 6.82 13.23
CA VAL A 196 1.90 6.34 13.55
C VAL A 196 1.83 5.04 14.37
N ILE A 197 0.95 4.98 15.37
CA ILE A 197 0.75 3.78 16.21
C ILE A 197 0.29 2.59 15.37
N HIS A 198 -0.57 2.84 14.37
CA HIS A 198 -1.15 1.84 13.49
C HIS A 198 -0.41 1.68 12.15
N LYS A 199 0.82 2.18 12.05
CA LYS A 199 1.63 2.08 10.82
C LYS A 199 1.73 0.62 10.36
N GLY A 200 1.44 0.38 9.08
CA GLY A 200 1.48 -0.95 8.48
C GLY A 200 0.24 -1.82 8.72
N HIS A 201 -0.75 -1.37 9.50
CA HIS A 201 -2.00 -2.10 9.70
C HIS A 201 -3.03 -1.83 8.59
N GLU A 202 -2.66 -2.11 7.34
CA GLU A 202 -3.38 -1.65 6.15
C GLU A 202 -4.82 -2.18 6.04
N LYS A 203 -5.05 -3.44 6.40
CA LYS A 203 -6.34 -4.13 6.21
C LYS A 203 -7.47 -3.54 7.05
N GLU A 204 -7.17 -3.14 8.29
CA GLU A 204 -8.17 -2.62 9.23
C GLU A 204 -8.07 -1.10 9.43
N ALA A 205 -7.11 -0.43 8.78
CA ALA A 205 -6.84 1.00 8.94
C ALA A 205 -8.10 1.87 8.77
N LEU A 206 -8.89 1.63 7.72
CA LEU A 206 -10.08 2.42 7.43
C LEU A 206 -11.17 2.23 8.50
N GLN A 207 -11.37 0.99 8.96
CA GLN A 207 -12.36 0.68 9.99
C GLN A 207 -11.96 1.30 11.34
N LEU A 208 -10.68 1.22 11.69
CA LEU A 208 -10.15 1.78 12.93
C LEU A 208 -10.21 3.31 12.94
N MET A 209 -9.90 3.94 11.81
CA MET A 209 -9.92 5.39 11.66
C MET A 209 -11.32 5.94 11.36
N ALA A 210 -12.33 5.10 11.11
CA ALA A 210 -13.66 5.52 10.69
C ALA A 210 -14.31 6.54 11.65
N THR A 211 -14.01 6.52 12.95
CA THR A 211 -14.53 7.51 13.91
C THR A 211 -13.88 8.88 13.81
N TYR A 212 -12.71 8.96 13.20
CA TYR A 212 -11.88 10.16 13.06
C TYR A 212 -11.86 10.72 11.64
N LEU A 213 -12.48 10.02 10.68
CA LEU A 213 -12.60 10.44 9.29
C LEU A 213 -13.84 11.34 9.08
N PRO A 214 -13.82 12.22 8.06
CA PRO A 214 -14.97 13.03 7.71
C PRO A 214 -16.22 12.17 7.46
N LYS A 215 -17.35 12.57 8.03
CA LYS A 215 -18.68 11.97 7.78
C LYS A 215 -19.71 13.08 7.64
N ASP A 216 -20.67 12.93 6.73
CA ASP A 216 -21.76 13.88 6.48
C ASP A 216 -22.61 14.23 7.72
N THR A 217 -22.47 13.47 8.81
CA THR A 217 -23.31 13.54 10.02
C THR A 217 -22.53 13.77 11.32
N SER A 218 -21.21 13.95 11.28
CA SER A 218 -20.42 14.07 12.52
C SER A 218 -20.10 15.54 12.86
N PRO A 219 -20.30 15.99 14.12
CA PRO A 219 -19.85 17.31 14.59
C PRO A 219 -18.33 17.32 14.84
N GLY A 220 -17.55 16.69 13.96
CA GLY A 220 -16.09 16.61 14.03
C GLY A 220 -15.46 18.00 13.87
N SER A 221 -14.36 18.24 14.58
CA SER A 221 -13.53 19.41 14.28
C SER A 221 -12.80 19.18 12.96
N ALA A 222 -12.76 20.16 12.06
CA ALA A 222 -12.01 20.06 10.81
C ALA A 222 -10.53 19.63 11.00
N TYR A 223 -9.92 20.03 12.13
CA TYR A 223 -8.58 19.58 12.51
C TYR A 223 -8.50 18.09 12.81
N GLN A 224 -9.52 17.51 13.44
CA GLN A 224 -9.58 16.07 13.72
C GLN A 224 -9.76 15.30 12.43
N GLU A 225 -10.68 15.72 11.56
CA GLU A 225 -10.94 15.08 10.26
C GLU A 225 -9.72 15.13 9.34
N GLY A 226 -9.07 16.29 9.25
CA GLY A 226 -7.80 16.43 8.52
C GLY A 226 -6.69 15.57 9.12
N GLY A 227 -6.63 15.48 10.46
CA GLY A 227 -5.70 14.60 11.16
C GLY A 227 -5.96 13.11 10.91
N GLY A 228 -7.23 12.72 10.73
CA GLY A 228 -7.65 11.38 10.37
C GLY A 228 -7.21 10.99 8.96
N LEU A 229 -7.42 11.87 7.97
CA LEU A 229 -6.93 11.67 6.60
C LEU A 229 -5.39 11.62 6.56
N TYR A 230 -4.72 12.48 7.32
CA TYR A 230 -3.26 12.47 7.43
C TYR A 230 -2.74 11.16 8.05
N ALA A 231 -3.35 10.70 9.14
CA ALA A 231 -3.04 9.41 9.75
C ALA A 231 -3.23 8.24 8.77
N LEU A 232 -4.29 8.25 7.97
CA LEU A 232 -4.54 7.22 6.95
C LEU A 232 -3.40 7.20 5.91
N GLY A 233 -2.94 8.36 5.47
CA GLY A 233 -1.76 8.48 4.61
C GLY A 233 -0.47 7.92 5.26
N LEU A 234 -0.27 8.15 6.56
CA LEU A 234 0.88 7.60 7.29
C LEU A 234 0.83 6.07 7.40
N ILE A 235 -0.35 5.49 7.60
CA ILE A 235 -0.52 4.03 7.70
C ILE A 235 -0.14 3.36 6.38
N HIS A 236 -0.56 3.94 5.26
CA HIS A 236 -0.35 3.42 3.90
C HIS A 236 0.87 4.01 3.19
N ALA A 237 1.81 4.63 3.92
CA ALA A 237 3.00 5.21 3.33
C ALA A 237 3.78 4.18 2.50
N ASN A 238 4.17 4.55 1.28
CA ASN A 238 4.79 3.71 0.26
C ASN A 238 3.94 2.54 -0.28
N HIS A 239 2.75 2.28 0.26
CA HIS A 239 1.88 1.16 -0.12
C HIS A 239 0.48 1.64 -0.53
N GLY A 240 0.41 2.86 -1.08
CA GLY A 240 -0.81 3.48 -1.52
C GLY A 240 -1.35 2.82 -2.79
N GLY A 241 -2.19 1.80 -2.63
CA GLY A 241 -3.09 1.31 -3.68
C GLY A 241 -4.42 2.04 -3.61
N ASP A 242 -5.49 1.29 -3.31
CA ASP A 242 -6.89 1.73 -3.24
C ASP A 242 -7.12 2.97 -2.35
N ILE A 243 -6.26 3.20 -1.36
CA ILE A 243 -6.37 4.34 -0.46
C ILE A 243 -6.08 5.67 -1.14
N ILE A 244 -5.27 5.67 -2.21
CA ILE A 244 -4.96 6.90 -2.97
C ILE A 244 -6.23 7.43 -3.61
N ASP A 245 -7.01 6.56 -4.25
CA ASP A 245 -8.28 6.93 -4.88
C ASP A 245 -9.30 7.41 -3.84
N TYR A 246 -9.36 6.75 -2.68
CA TYR A 246 -10.18 7.20 -1.56
C TYR A 246 -9.79 8.62 -1.10
N LEU A 247 -8.51 8.85 -0.79
CA LEU A 247 -8.01 10.16 -0.34
C LEU A 247 -8.21 11.25 -1.41
N LEU A 248 -8.00 10.90 -2.68
CA LEU A 248 -8.19 11.81 -3.81
C LEU A 248 -9.66 12.19 -3.99
N ASN A 249 -10.59 11.24 -3.81
CA ASN A 249 -12.01 11.52 -3.83
C ASN A 249 -12.44 12.39 -2.65
N GLN A 250 -11.94 12.10 -1.44
CA GLN A 250 -12.17 12.94 -0.26
C GLN A 250 -11.67 14.38 -0.50
N LEU A 251 -10.49 14.54 -1.10
CA LEU A 251 -9.95 15.87 -1.41
C LEU A 251 -10.77 16.62 -2.47
N LYS A 252 -11.30 15.92 -3.49
CA LYS A 252 -12.19 16.52 -4.51
C LYS A 252 -13.52 16.98 -3.93
N ASN A 253 -14.05 16.23 -2.96
CA ASN A 253 -15.35 16.51 -2.34
C ASN A 253 -15.26 17.46 -1.14
N ALA A 254 -14.05 17.69 -0.62
CA ALA A 254 -13.83 18.65 0.46
C ALA A 254 -14.22 20.05 0.00
N SER A 255 -15.21 20.65 0.68
CA SER A 255 -15.52 22.06 0.50
C SER A 255 -14.44 22.88 1.19
N ASN A 256 -13.69 23.67 0.43
CA ASN A 256 -12.69 24.58 0.99
C ASN A 256 -13.39 25.73 1.74
N ASP A 257 -13.79 25.51 3.00
CA ASP A 257 -14.14 26.60 3.92
C ASP A 257 -12.89 27.12 4.67
N VAL A 258 -11.72 27.02 4.04
CA VAL A 258 -10.56 27.84 4.38
C VAL A 258 -10.76 29.18 3.68
N ARG A 259 -11.68 30.00 4.22
CA ARG A 259 -11.56 31.44 4.07
C ARG A 259 -10.18 31.80 4.58
N ALA A 260 -9.28 32.09 3.65
CA ALA A 260 -8.13 32.94 3.89
C ALA A 260 -8.65 34.16 4.68
N THR A 261 -8.37 34.19 5.98
CA THR A 261 -8.50 35.42 6.75
C THR A 261 -7.56 36.41 6.07
N PRO A 262 -8.06 37.49 5.46
CA PRO A 262 -7.19 38.56 5.01
C PRO A 262 -6.66 39.20 6.29
N HIS A 263 -5.40 38.97 6.61
CA HIS A 263 -4.70 39.79 7.58
C HIS A 263 -4.61 41.20 6.97
N GLY A 264 -5.50 42.09 7.44
CA GLY A 264 -5.32 43.53 7.36
C GLY A 264 -4.37 44.04 8.41
#